data_AF-A0A494TAI2-F1
#
_entry.id   AF-A0A494TAI2-F1
#
_cell.length_a   1.000
_cell.length_b   1.000
_cell.length_c   1.000
_cell.angle_alpha   90.00
_cell.angle_beta   90.00
_cell.angle_gamma   90.00
#
_symmetry.space_group_name_H-M   'P 1'
#
loop_
_entity.id
_entity.type
_entity.pdbx_description
1 polymer ?
#
loop_
_entity_poly.entity_id
_entity_poly.type
_entity_poly.pdbx_seq_one_letter_code
_entity_poly.pdbx_strand_id
1 'polypeptide(L)'
;MLYLMIKALISGVIIALISEIAKRSPTAGALVASLPLVSILGMIWLWRDTHDATRMAAHAGATFWYVIPSLPMFLLIPYLLRHGFGFWSALSAGCLLTIALYLAMVFIGPRFGLRL
;
A
#
# COMPACT_ATOMS: atom_id res chain seq x y z
N MET A 1 -20.35 16.11 2.94
CA MET A 1 -19.32 16.00 4.02
C MET A 1 -19.50 14.78 4.91
N LEU A 2 -20.71 14.47 5.40
CA LEU A 2 -20.97 13.28 6.24
C LEU A 2 -20.44 11.97 5.63
N TYR A 3 -20.66 11.77 4.33
CA TYR A 3 -20.17 10.58 3.62
C TYR A 3 -18.64 10.43 3.64
N LEU A 4 -17.91 11.54 3.50
CA LEU A 4 -16.44 11.54 3.59
C LEU A 4 -15.96 11.28 5.03
N MET A 5 -16.67 11.82 6.04
CA MET A 5 -16.37 11.54 7.45
C MET A 5 -16.55 10.05 7.78
N ILE A 6 -17.60 9.41 7.25
CA ILE A 6 -17.81 7.96 7.42
C ILE A 6 -16.67 7.17 6.78
N LYS A 7 -16.27 7.52 5.54
CA LYS A 7 -15.13 6.90 4.87
C LYS A 7 -13.85 7.02 5.72
N ALA A 8 -13.56 8.22 6.22
CA ALA A 8 -12.39 8.47 7.06
C ALA A 8 -12.42 7.71 8.39
N LEU A 9 -13.59 7.65 9.06
CA LEU A 9 -13.76 6.95 10.32
C LEU A 9 -13.50 5.44 10.15
N ILE A 10 -14.07 4.83 9.10
CA ILE A 10 -13.87 3.40 8.80
C ILE A 10 -12.39 3.13 8.53
N SER A 11 -11.72 3.95 7.73
CA SER A 11 -10.29 3.81 7.47
C SER A 11 -9.45 3.93 8.74
N GLY A 12 -9.78 4.90 9.61
CA GLY A 12 -9.10 5.08 10.90
C GLY A 12 -9.26 3.89 11.83
N VAL A 13 -10.47 3.32 11.92
CA VAL A 13 -10.74 2.11 12.72
C VAL A 13 -9.92 0.93 12.21
N ILE A 14 -9.80 0.74 10.89
CA ILE A 14 -8.97 -0.34 10.32
C ILE A 14 -7.50 -0.16 10.70
N ILE A 15 -6.95 1.05 10.59
CA ILE A 15 -5.56 1.34 10.97
C ILE A 15 -5.35 1.06 12.46
N ALA A 16 -6.30 1.48 13.32
CA ALA A 16 -6.24 1.23 14.75
C ALA A 16 -6.25 -0.27 15.09
N LEU A 17 -7.12 -1.05 14.43
CA LEU A 17 -7.19 -2.50 14.59
C LEU A 17 -5.88 -3.18 14.17
N ILE A 18 -5.32 -2.82 13.00
CA ILE A 18 -4.04 -3.35 12.54
C ILE A 18 -2.93 -3.06 13.56
N SER A 19 -2.87 -1.82 14.05
CA SER A 19 -1.88 -1.41 15.05
C SER A 19 -2.03 -2.19 16.36
N GLU A 20 -3.25 -2.45 16.82
CA GLU A 20 -3.48 -3.17 18.08
C GLU A 20 -3.17 -4.67 17.94
N ILE A 21 -3.51 -5.27 16.80
CA ILE A 21 -3.17 -6.68 16.51
C ILE A 21 -1.65 -6.85 16.41
N ALA A 22 -0.95 -5.96 15.71
CA ALA A 22 0.50 -6.01 15.57
C ALA A 22 1.26 -5.88 16.90
N LYS A 23 0.73 -5.10 17.86
CA LYS A 23 1.29 -5.01 19.21
C LYS A 23 1.20 -6.33 19.98
N ARG A 24 0.10 -7.08 19.81
CA ARG A 24 -0.14 -8.36 20.50
C ARG A 24 0.56 -9.53 19.83
N SER A 25 0.57 -9.56 18.50
CA SER A 25 1.22 -10.59 17.70
C SER A 25 1.77 -9.98 16.41
N PRO A 26 3.11 -9.81 16.29
CA PRO A 26 3.72 -9.28 15.07
C PRO A 26 3.38 -10.10 13.82
N THR A 27 3.30 -11.44 13.94
CA THR A 27 2.96 -12.33 12.83
C THR A 27 1.50 -12.15 12.37
N ALA A 28 0.56 -12.07 13.32
CA ALA A 28 -0.84 -11.78 12.97
C ALA A 28 -0.98 -10.36 12.41
N GLY A 29 -0.26 -9.40 12.97
CA GLY A 29 -0.20 -8.03 12.46
C GLY A 29 0.30 -7.97 11.02
N ALA A 30 1.34 -8.74 10.68
CA ALA A 30 1.87 -8.82 9.32
C ALA A 30 0.87 -9.47 8.35
N LEU A 31 0.11 -10.48 8.78
CA LEU A 31 -0.93 -11.11 7.96
C LEU A 31 -2.09 -10.15 7.70
N VAL A 32 -2.54 -9.41 8.72
CA VAL A 32 -3.63 -8.43 8.54
C VAL A 32 -3.14 -7.22 7.73
N ALA A 33 -1.89 -6.78 7.93
CA ALA A 33 -1.31 -5.67 7.17
C ALA A 33 -1.01 -6.03 5.70
N SER A 34 -0.77 -7.31 5.38
CA SER A 34 -0.57 -7.75 4.00
C SER A 34 -1.89 -7.84 3.21
N LEU A 35 -3.03 -7.93 3.90
CA LEU A 35 -4.34 -7.84 3.26
C LEU A 35 -4.51 -6.42 2.68
N PRO A 36 -4.93 -6.29 1.41
CA PRO A 36 -5.12 -5.00 0.77
C PRO A 36 -6.47 -4.37 1.20
N LEU A 37 -6.73 -4.29 2.51
CA LEU A 37 -8.01 -3.82 3.08
C LEU A 37 -8.35 -2.39 2.60
N VAL A 38 -7.34 -1.53 2.52
CA VAL A 38 -7.50 -0.15 2.01
C VAL A 38 -7.88 -0.18 0.53
N SER A 39 -7.22 -1.02 -0.28
CA SER A 39 -7.55 -1.14 -1.71
C SER A 39 -8.93 -1.78 -1.92
N ILE A 40 -9.32 -2.78 -1.11
CA ILE A 40 -10.66 -3.39 -1.15
C ILE A 40 -11.72 -2.34 -0.84
N LEU A 41 -11.54 -1.52 0.20
CA LEU A 41 -12.46 -0.43 0.49
C LEU A 41 -12.51 0.59 -0.65
N GLY A 42 -11.36 0.96 -1.20
CA GLY A 42 -11.28 1.84 -2.36
C GLY A 42 -12.06 1.29 -3.56
N MET A 43 -11.93 0.00 -3.85
CA MET A 43 -12.67 -0.69 -4.90
C MET A 43 -14.17 -0.73 -4.63
N ILE A 44 -14.60 -1.04 -3.41
CA ILE A 44 -16.02 -1.05 -3.03
C ILE A 44 -16.64 0.34 -3.24
N TRP A 45 -15.94 1.39 -2.83
CA TRP A 45 -16.42 2.76 -3.00
C TRP A 45 -16.41 3.18 -4.47
N LEU A 46 -15.34 2.89 -5.21
CA LEU A 46 -15.26 3.19 -6.65
C LEU A 46 -16.38 2.49 -7.42
N TRP A 47 -16.64 1.22 -7.11
CA TRP A 47 -17.76 0.48 -7.70
C TRP A 47 -19.10 1.12 -7.35
N ARG A 48 -19.33 1.43 -6.07
CA ARG A 48 -20.57 2.06 -5.63
C ARG A 48 -20.80 3.44 -6.25
N ASP A 49 -19.74 4.20 -6.49
CA ASP A 49 -19.82 5.56 -7.00
C ASP A 49 -19.93 5.58 -8.54
N THR A 50 -19.36 4.60 -9.25
CA THR A 50 -19.28 4.61 -10.73
C THR A 50 -20.04 3.49 -11.44
N HIS A 51 -20.15 2.32 -10.83
CA HIS A 51 -20.64 1.06 -11.43
C HIS A 51 -19.96 0.72 -12.78
N ASP A 52 -18.74 1.22 -13.00
CA ASP A 52 -18.01 1.08 -14.27
C ASP A 52 -16.95 -0.02 -14.16
N ALA A 53 -17.20 -1.13 -14.86
CA ALA A 53 -16.31 -2.29 -14.89
C ALA A 53 -14.96 -2.00 -15.56
N THR A 54 -14.90 -1.13 -16.56
CA THR A 54 -13.67 -0.76 -17.25
C THR A 54 -12.76 0.06 -16.33
N ARG A 55 -13.33 1.03 -15.61
CA ARG A 55 -12.59 1.80 -14.60
C ARG A 55 -12.13 0.92 -13.45
N MET A 56 -12.97 0.00 -12.98
CA MET A 56 -12.59 -0.95 -11.93
C MET A 56 -11.42 -1.83 -12.36
N ALA A 57 -11.47 -2.40 -13.57
CA ALA A 57 -10.41 -3.23 -14.10
C ALA A 57 -9.09 -2.47 -14.25
N ALA A 58 -9.14 -1.23 -14.76
CA ALA A 58 -7.96 -0.36 -14.86
C ALA A 58 -7.38 -0.04 -13.47
N HIS A 59 -8.22 0.30 -12.49
CA HIS A 59 -7.79 0.60 -11.13
C HIS A 59 -7.14 -0.61 -10.44
N ALA A 60 -7.75 -1.80 -10.57
CA ALA A 60 -7.22 -3.04 -10.01
C ALA A 60 -5.88 -3.43 -10.68
N GLY A 61 -5.80 -3.32 -12.00
CA GLY A 61 -4.58 -3.61 -12.77
C GLY A 61 -3.44 -2.66 -12.43
N ALA A 62 -3.72 -1.35 -12.35
CA ALA A 62 -2.74 -0.35 -11.91
C ALA A 62 -2.26 -0.62 -10.48
N THR A 63 -3.18 -0.94 -9.56
CA THR A 63 -2.83 -1.26 -8.17
C THR A 63 -1.85 -2.43 -8.09
N PHE A 64 -2.09 -3.51 -8.85
CA PHE A 64 -1.17 -4.66 -8.92
C PHE A 64 0.25 -4.24 -9.30
N TRP A 65 0.37 -3.43 -10.35
CA TRP A 65 1.65 -2.91 -10.83
C TRP A 65 2.35 -2.03 -9.79
N TYR A 66 1.62 -1.14 -9.11
CA TYR A 66 2.19 -0.28 -8.07
C TYR A 66 2.58 -1.01 -6.77
N VAL A 67 2.02 -2.19 -6.49
CA VAL A 67 2.44 -3.02 -5.35
C VAL A 67 3.87 -3.54 -5.53
N ILE A 68 4.23 -4.00 -6.73
CA ILE A 68 5.55 -4.61 -7.00
C ILE A 68 6.73 -3.75 -6.54
N PRO A 69 6.86 -2.47 -6.95
CA PRO A 69 7.96 -1.63 -6.52
C PRO A 69 7.90 -1.21 -5.05
N SER A 70 6.78 -1.45 -4.33
CA SER A 70 6.69 -1.22 -2.88
C SER A 70 7.22 -2.40 -2.05
N LEU A 71 7.24 -3.62 -2.61
CA LEU A 71 7.68 -4.83 -1.90
C LEU A 71 9.13 -4.78 -1.40
N PRO A 72 10.12 -4.25 -2.16
CA PRO A 72 11.51 -4.20 -1.71
C PRO A 72 11.71 -3.44 -0.39
N MET A 73 10.85 -2.46 -0.08
CA MET A 73 10.90 -1.76 1.20
C MET A 73 10.71 -2.70 2.40
N PHE A 74 9.80 -3.68 2.28
CA PHE A 74 9.53 -4.66 3.35
C PHE A 74 10.71 -5.62 3.60
N LEU A 75 11.69 -5.67 2.68
CA LEU A 75 12.95 -6.40 2.88
C LEU A 75 14.07 -5.47 3.38
N LEU A 76 14.14 -4.25 2.84
CA LEU A 76 15.17 -3.29 3.21
C LEU A 76 15.06 -2.84 4.67
N ILE A 77 13.86 -2.52 5.16
CA ILE A 77 13.66 -2.06 6.54
C ILE A 77 14.16 -3.11 7.56
N PRO A 78 13.70 -4.39 7.54
CA PRO A 78 14.20 -5.37 8.50
C PRO A 78 15.69 -5.66 8.31
N TYR A 79 16.22 -5.59 7.08
CA TYR A 79 17.65 -5.70 6.84
C TYR A 79 18.43 -4.60 7.58
N LEU A 80 18.09 -3.33 7.39
CA LEU A 80 18.77 -2.20 8.03
C LEU A 80 18.65 -2.25 9.56
N LEU A 81 17.46 -2.56 10.08
CA LEU A 81 17.24 -2.71 11.52
C LEU A 81 18.13 -3.81 12.13
N ARG A 82 18.30 -4.94 11.43
CA ARG A 82 19.20 -6.03 11.87
C ARG A 82 20.68 -5.66 11.82
N HIS A 83 21.05 -4.65 11.02
CA HIS A 83 22.43 -4.15 10.91
C HIS A 83 22.71 -2.94 11.83
N GLY A 84 21.82 -2.65 12.78
CA GLY A 84 22.03 -1.62 13.80
C GLY A 84 21.67 -0.20 13.36
N PHE A 85 21.03 -0.02 12.20
CA PHE A 85 20.48 1.28 11.82
C PHE A 85 19.27 1.62 12.70
N GLY A 86 19.08 2.90 13.01
CA GLY A 86 17.91 3.39 13.73
C GLY A 86 16.60 3.23 12.93
N PHE A 87 15.47 3.20 13.63
CA PHE A 87 14.15 3.04 13.01
C PHE A 87 13.84 4.11 11.96
N TRP A 88 14.06 5.38 12.30
CA TRP A 88 13.74 6.50 11.41
C TRP A 88 14.61 6.53 10.14
N SER A 89 15.88 6.12 10.24
CA SER A 89 16.75 6.03 9.07
C SER A 89 16.38 4.84 8.18
N ALA A 90 16.06 3.67 8.77
CA ALA A 90 15.56 2.52 8.02
C ALA A 90 14.25 2.82 7.29
N LEU A 91 13.30 3.48 7.96
CA LEU A 91 12.04 3.92 7.36
C LEU A 91 12.26 4.90 6.22
N SER A 92 13.09 5.93 6.43
CA SER A 92 13.40 6.93 5.41
C SER A 92 14.05 6.31 4.18
N ALA A 93 15.01 5.40 4.36
CA ALA A 93 15.64 4.66 3.27
C ALA A 93 14.63 3.79 2.50
N GLY A 94 13.72 3.12 3.21
CA GLY A 94 12.62 2.37 2.63
C GLY A 94 11.68 3.21 1.76
N CYS A 95 11.27 4.38 2.26
CA CYS A 95 10.45 5.33 1.51
C CYS A 95 11.17 5.85 0.26
N LEU A 96 12.43 6.28 0.40
CA LEU A 96 13.24 6.76 -0.73
C LEU A 96 13.44 5.69 -1.80
N LEU A 97 13.70 4.44 -1.39
CA LEU A 97 13.79 3.30 -2.30
C LEU A 97 12.47 3.13 -3.07
N THR A 98 11.33 3.15 -2.38
CA THR A 98 10.01 2.98 -3.01
C THR A 98 9.73 4.09 -4.02
N ILE A 99 10.04 5.34 -3.68
CA ILE A 99 9.89 6.49 -4.58
C ILE A 99 10.78 6.30 -5.83
N ALA A 100 12.04 5.92 -5.65
CA ALA A 100 12.95 5.67 -6.75
C ALA A 100 12.45 4.55 -7.68
N LEU A 101 11.92 3.46 -7.12
CA LEU A 101 11.36 2.35 -7.89
C LEU A 101 10.05 2.73 -8.60
N TYR A 102 9.21 3.56 -7.97
CA TYR A 102 8.00 4.10 -8.61
C TYR A 102 8.36 4.98 -9.81
N LEU A 103 9.34 5.87 -9.65
CA LEU A 103 9.83 6.70 -10.75
C LEU A 103 10.41 5.84 -11.87
N ALA A 104 11.25 4.86 -11.53
CA ALA A 104 11.77 3.90 -12.52
C ALA A 104 10.64 3.18 -13.25
N MET A 105 9.61 2.73 -12.54
CA MET A 105 8.44 2.07 -13.14
C MET A 105 7.67 2.99 -14.09
N VAL A 106 7.44 4.26 -13.72
CA VAL A 106 6.71 5.21 -14.58
C VAL A 106 7.54 5.60 -15.81
N PHE A 107 8.86 5.76 -15.68
CA PHE A 107 9.71 6.15 -16.83
C PHE A 107 10.07 4.97 -17.75
N ILE A 108 10.23 3.78 -17.20
CA ILE A 108 10.70 2.59 -17.93
C ILE A 108 9.51 1.69 -18.34
N GLY A 109 8.46 1.61 -17.51
CA GLY A 109 7.28 0.78 -17.77
C GLY A 109 6.61 1.01 -19.13
N PRO A 110 6.44 2.26 -19.61
CA PRO A 110 5.93 2.54 -20.94
C PRO A 110 6.79 1.93 -22.07
N ARG A 111 8.10 1.80 -21.86
CA ARG A 111 9.02 1.16 -22.83
C ARG A 111 8.80 -0.35 -22.94
N PHE A 112 8.20 -0.96 -21.92
CA PHE A 112 7.81 -2.38 -21.91
C PHE A 112 6.32 -2.58 -22.23
N GLY A 113 5.62 -1.54 -22.70
CA GLY A 113 4.20 -1.62 -23.07
C GLY A 113 3.24 -1.58 -21.89
N LEU A 114 3.70 -1.27 -20.67
CA LEU A 114 2.82 -1.04 -19.52
C LEU A 114 2.14 0.32 -19.69
N ARG A 115 0.82 0.31 -19.88
CA ARG A 115 -0.02 1.51 -19.81
C ARG A 115 -0.32 1.80 -18.34
N LEU A 116 0.62 2.48 -17.68
CA LEU A 116 0.56 2.90 -16.27
C LEU A 116 -0.07 4.28 -16.11
#